data_AF-A0A7S2BAH9-F1
#
_entry.id   AF-A0A7S2BAH9-F1
#
_cell.length_a   1.000
_cell.length_b   1.000
_cell.length_c   1.000
_cell.angle_alpha   90.00
_cell.angle_beta   90.00
_cell.angle_gamma   90.00
#
_symmetry.space_group_name_H-M   'P 1'
#
loop_
_entity.id
_entity.type
_entity.pdbx_description
1 polymer ?
#
loop_
_entity_poly.entity_id
_entity_poly.type
_entity_poly.pdbx_seq_one_letter_code
_entity_poly.pdbx_strand_id
1 'polypeptide(L)'
;GTSGVWHSGVKRKRVWQRLVLSFGLRVEDEYAFAGQFVGIMKAASEGAYPRAGDRDNPVLDEFRRYLEHAKRKGVLPVDWSDEDERKVIDMAVGKEWSVYVSWEKSDIVKEFGYASGEHSVLRSLAEAILGPIGNWV
;
A
#
# COMPACT_ATOMS: atom_id res chain seq x y z
N GLY A 1 -8.81 -6.95 -19.68
CA GLY A 1 -8.29 -7.18 -18.32
C GLY A 1 -8.94 -6.19 -17.39
N THR A 2 -9.60 -6.65 -16.34
CA THR A 2 -10.46 -5.88 -15.44
C THR A 2 -9.66 -4.99 -14.49
N SER A 3 -9.12 -3.87 -14.98
CA SER A 3 -8.40 -2.89 -14.15
C SER A 3 -9.30 -1.82 -13.48
N GLY A 4 -10.63 -1.88 -13.60
CA GLY A 4 -11.49 -0.69 -13.39
C GLY A 4 -12.37 -0.57 -12.14
N VAL A 5 -12.38 -1.49 -11.15
CA VAL A 5 -13.42 -1.46 -10.08
C VAL A 5 -12.96 -0.80 -8.78
N TRP A 6 -11.70 -0.99 -8.36
CA TRP A 6 -11.25 -0.57 -7.02
C TRP A 6 -11.16 0.95 -6.83
N HIS A 7 -11.14 1.74 -7.91
CA HIS A 7 -11.08 3.20 -7.84
C HIS A 7 -12.34 3.87 -8.45
N SER A 8 -13.33 3.10 -8.91
CA SER A 8 -14.55 3.65 -9.52
C SER A 8 -15.46 4.26 -8.45
N GLY A 9 -15.97 5.47 -8.70
CA GLY A 9 -16.90 6.17 -7.80
C GLY A 9 -16.30 6.64 -6.47
N VAL A 10 -15.00 6.48 -6.24
CA VAL A 10 -14.34 6.96 -5.01
C VAL A 10 -13.62 8.28 -5.22
N LYS A 11 -13.61 9.12 -4.18
CA LYS A 11 -12.87 10.39 -4.18
C LYS A 11 -11.37 10.13 -4.32
N ARG A 12 -10.64 11.02 -5.00
CA ARG A 12 -9.19 10.86 -5.25
C ARG A 12 -8.37 10.59 -3.99
N LYS A 13 -8.66 11.30 -2.88
CA LYS A 13 -8.01 11.04 -1.57
C LYS A 13 -8.13 9.58 -1.12
N ARG A 14 -9.28 8.94 -1.37
CA ARG A 14 -9.52 7.53 -1.03
C ARG A 14 -8.71 6.59 -1.92
N VAL A 15 -8.44 6.96 -3.17
CA VAL A 15 -7.55 6.20 -4.06
C VAL A 15 -6.13 6.18 -3.49
N TRP A 16 -5.60 7.34 -3.09
CA TRP A 16 -4.29 7.44 -2.45
C TRP A 16 -4.23 6.59 -1.17
N GLN A 17 -5.25 6.69 -0.33
CA GLN A 17 -5.35 5.91 0.91
C GLN A 17 -5.38 4.40 0.64
N ARG A 18 -6.12 3.95 -0.38
CA ARG A 18 -6.15 2.55 -0.79
C ARG A 18 -4.78 2.05 -1.22
N LEU A 19 -4.00 2.84 -1.96
CA LEU A 19 -2.63 2.45 -2.36
C LEU A 19 -1.71 2.27 -1.14
N VAL A 20 -1.77 3.20 -0.18
CA VAL A 20 -0.96 3.10 1.04
C VAL A 20 -1.36 1.89 1.89
N LEU A 21 -2.65 1.72 2.16
CA LEU A 21 -3.15 0.60 2.95
C LEU A 21 -2.96 -0.75 2.25
N SER A 22 -3.07 -0.78 0.92
CA SER A 22 -2.82 -1.98 0.11
C SER A 22 -1.37 -2.42 0.20
N PHE A 23 -0.42 -1.48 0.13
CA PHE A 23 0.99 -1.77 0.39
C PHE A 23 1.20 -2.29 1.82
N GLY A 24 0.67 -1.60 2.83
CA GLY A 24 0.83 -2.00 4.23
C GLY A 24 0.27 -3.39 4.53
N LEU A 25 -0.93 -3.68 4.04
CA LEU A 25 -1.55 -5.00 4.21
C LEU A 25 -0.79 -6.09 3.44
N ARG A 26 -0.22 -5.75 2.28
CA ARG A 26 0.63 -6.70 1.55
C ARG A 26 1.93 -7.02 2.28
N VAL A 27 2.55 -6.04 2.95
CA VAL A 27 3.72 -6.28 3.81
C VAL A 27 3.38 -7.29 4.91
N GLU A 28 2.21 -7.17 5.53
CA GLU A 28 1.74 -8.14 6.53
C GLU A 28 1.49 -9.51 5.92
N ASP A 29 0.80 -9.59 4.77
CA ASP A 29 0.52 -10.85 4.08
C ASP A 29 1.82 -11.57 3.66
N GLU A 30 2.84 -10.84 3.17
CA GLU A 30 4.15 -11.42 2.80
C GLU A 30 4.88 -12.01 4.01
N TYR A 31 4.81 -11.34 5.17
CA TYR A 31 5.37 -11.86 6.40
C TYR A 31 4.58 -13.09 6.90
N ALA A 32 3.26 -12.97 7.01
CA ALA A 32 2.40 -13.98 7.61
C ALA A 32 2.30 -15.27 6.78
N PHE A 33 2.28 -15.17 5.45
CA PHE A 33 2.02 -16.31 4.57
C PHE A 33 3.23 -16.77 3.74
N ALA A 34 4.22 -15.90 3.48
CA ALA A 34 5.44 -16.25 2.75
C ALA A 34 6.72 -16.19 3.60
N GLY A 35 6.65 -15.70 4.84
CA GLY A 35 7.83 -15.53 5.71
C GLY A 35 8.82 -14.47 5.20
N GLN A 36 8.40 -13.59 4.29
CA GLN A 36 9.26 -12.55 3.73
C GLN A 36 9.28 -11.30 4.62
N PHE A 37 10.48 -10.87 4.99
CA PHE A 37 10.69 -9.60 5.71
C PHE A 37 10.83 -8.48 4.69
N VAL A 38 9.79 -7.65 4.59
CA VAL A 38 9.69 -6.53 3.64
C VAL A 38 9.10 -5.29 4.31
N GLY A 39 9.19 -4.13 3.67
CA GLY A 39 8.66 -2.87 4.18
C GLY A 39 9.06 -2.60 5.63
N ILE A 40 8.07 -2.23 6.46
CA ILE A 40 8.30 -1.93 7.87
C ILE A 40 8.78 -3.16 8.68
N MET A 41 8.43 -4.38 8.29
CA MET A 41 8.88 -5.60 8.97
C MET A 41 10.37 -5.82 8.79
N LYS A 42 10.88 -5.61 7.58
CA LYS A 42 12.32 -5.65 7.30
C LYS A 42 13.06 -4.57 8.08
N ALA A 43 12.60 -3.32 7.99
CA ALA A 43 13.22 -2.21 8.69
C ALA A 43 13.30 -2.48 10.20
N ALA A 44 12.21 -2.95 10.81
CA ALA A 44 12.18 -3.31 12.22
C ALA A 44 13.16 -4.46 12.56
N SER A 45 13.26 -5.49 11.71
CA SER A 45 14.23 -6.58 11.92
C SER A 45 15.70 -6.13 11.86
N GLU A 46 15.97 -5.04 11.15
CA GLU A 46 17.29 -4.41 11.01
C GLU A 46 17.52 -3.30 12.06
N GLY A 47 16.57 -3.07 12.97
CA GLY A 47 16.64 -2.04 14.01
C GLY A 47 16.35 -0.61 13.52
N ALA A 48 15.80 -0.47 12.31
CA ALA A 48 15.38 0.82 11.74
C ALA A 48 13.90 1.09 11.99
N TYR A 49 13.59 2.29 12.51
CA TYR A 49 12.22 2.71 12.81
C TYR A 49 11.93 4.08 12.18
N PRO A 50 11.66 4.11 10.85
CA PRO A 50 11.25 5.34 10.17
C PRO A 50 10.06 5.98 10.88
N ARG A 51 10.04 7.31 10.94
CA ARG A 51 8.98 8.08 11.62
C ARG A 51 8.21 8.90 10.61
N ALA A 52 6.99 9.28 10.98
CA ALA A 52 6.21 10.21 10.18
C ALA A 52 7.02 11.46 9.81
N GLY A 53 7.01 11.83 8.53
CA GLY A 53 7.78 12.91 7.94
C GLY A 53 9.13 12.50 7.35
N ASP A 54 9.65 11.31 7.72
CA ASP A 54 10.84 10.74 7.09
C ASP A 54 10.55 10.45 5.61
N ARG A 55 11.45 10.90 4.71
CA ARG A 55 11.33 10.73 3.26
C ARG A 55 12.50 9.99 2.63
N ASP A 56 13.47 9.60 3.44
CA ASP A 56 14.74 9.01 3.01
C ASP A 56 15.00 7.73 3.81
N ASN A 57 14.27 6.68 3.46
CA ASN A 57 14.38 5.38 4.10
C ASN A 57 13.93 4.25 3.15
N PRO A 58 14.41 3.01 3.40
CA PRO A 58 14.11 1.87 2.53
C PRO A 58 12.62 1.52 2.39
N VAL A 59 11.81 1.78 3.43
CA VAL A 59 10.37 1.46 3.41
C VAL A 59 9.65 2.33 2.39
N LEU A 60 9.98 3.63 2.35
CA LEU A 60 9.41 4.52 1.35
C LEU A 60 9.91 4.21 -0.07
N ASP A 61 11.15 3.75 -0.22
CA ASP A 61 11.67 3.32 -1.52
C ASP A 61 10.99 2.06 -2.05
N GLU A 62 10.63 1.12 -1.17
CA GLU A 62 9.77 -0.01 -1.52
C GLU A 62 8.37 0.45 -1.92
N PHE A 63 7.79 1.42 -1.21
CA PHE A 63 6.50 1.97 -1.60
C PHE A 63 6.54 2.71 -2.95
N ARG A 64 7.60 3.47 -3.23
CA ARG A 64 7.83 4.10 -4.55
C ARG A 64 7.92 3.04 -5.64
N ARG A 65 8.68 1.97 -5.41
CA ARG A 65 8.75 0.82 -6.35
C ARG A 65 7.39 0.18 -6.56
N TYR A 66 6.57 0.04 -5.52
CA TYR A 66 5.22 -0.48 -5.61
C TYR A 66 4.32 0.40 -6.50
N LEU A 67 4.35 1.72 -6.35
CA LEU A 67 3.63 2.66 -7.22
C LEU A 67 4.10 2.58 -8.67
N GLU A 68 5.41 2.48 -8.89
CA GLU A 68 6.00 2.29 -10.22
C GLU A 68 5.54 0.99 -10.89
N HIS A 69 5.41 -0.11 -10.13
CA HIS A 69 4.82 -1.35 -10.63
C HIS A 69 3.34 -1.16 -10.99
N ALA A 70 2.58 -0.46 -10.14
CA ALA A 70 1.17 -0.17 -10.40
C ALA A 70 0.99 0.64 -11.70
N LYS A 71 1.86 1.62 -11.93
CA LYS A 71 1.91 2.44 -13.16
C LYS A 71 2.23 1.58 -14.37
N ARG A 72 3.29 0.76 -14.32
CA ARG A 72 3.69 -0.14 -15.43
C ARG A 72 2.62 -1.16 -15.79
N LYS A 73 1.86 -1.66 -14.81
CA LYS A 73 0.76 -2.60 -15.03
C LYS A 73 -0.57 -1.93 -15.43
N GLY A 74 -0.62 -0.60 -15.50
CA GLY A 74 -1.85 0.13 -15.83
C GLY A 74 -2.98 -0.06 -14.79
N VAL A 75 -2.61 -0.25 -13.51
CA VAL A 75 -3.55 -0.44 -12.40
C VAL A 75 -4.03 0.90 -11.82
N LEU A 76 -3.21 1.95 -11.96
CA LEU A 76 -3.55 3.30 -11.53
C LEU A 76 -4.68 3.89 -12.41
N PRO A 77 -5.47 4.85 -11.88
CA PRO A 77 -6.43 5.61 -12.67
C PRO A 77 -5.82 6.16 -13.97
N VAL A 78 -6.62 6.20 -15.04
CA VAL A 78 -6.16 6.66 -16.37
C VAL A 78 -5.69 8.12 -16.40
N ASP A 79 -6.19 8.93 -15.47
CA ASP A 79 -5.86 10.33 -15.29
C ASP A 79 -4.88 10.56 -14.12
N TRP A 80 -4.14 9.52 -13.72
CA TRP A 80 -3.12 9.62 -12.68
C TRP A 80 -2.03 10.62 -13.08
N SER A 81 -1.73 11.54 -12.19
CA SER A 81 -0.84 12.68 -12.43
C SER A 81 0.34 12.73 -11.44
N ASP A 82 1.33 13.57 -11.74
CA ASP A 82 2.44 13.85 -10.81
C ASP A 82 1.94 14.45 -9.49
N GLU A 83 0.80 15.17 -9.51
CA GLU A 83 0.17 15.63 -8.27
C GLU A 83 -0.33 14.46 -7.43
N ASP A 84 -0.95 13.44 -8.04
CA ASP A 84 -1.37 12.24 -7.33
C ASP A 84 -0.20 11.51 -6.71
N GLU A 85 0.91 11.39 -7.46
CA GLU A 85 2.14 10.78 -6.99
C GLU A 85 2.71 11.52 -5.77
N ARG A 86 2.80 12.85 -5.84
CA ARG A 86 3.21 13.66 -4.69
C ARG A 86 2.27 13.49 -3.50
N LYS A 87 0.96 13.50 -3.72
CA LYS A 87 -0.06 13.43 -2.66
C LYS A 87 -0.11 12.07 -1.99
N VAL A 88 0.06 10.98 -2.73
CA VAL A 88 0.12 9.64 -2.15
C VAL A 88 1.41 9.44 -1.34
N ILE A 89 2.54 10.00 -1.79
CA ILE A 89 3.79 10.02 -1.00
C ILE A 89 3.63 10.86 0.27
N ASP A 90 3.03 12.06 0.16
CA ASP A 90 2.74 12.91 1.33
C ASP A 90 1.86 12.18 2.35
N MET A 91 0.89 11.37 1.88
CA MET A 91 0.06 10.53 2.73
C MET A 91 0.85 9.40 3.38
N ALA A 92 1.65 8.66 2.60
CA ALA A 92 2.45 7.52 3.05
C ALA A 92 3.47 7.88 4.14
N VAL A 93 4.02 9.10 4.11
CA VAL A 93 4.92 9.59 5.16
C VAL A 93 4.18 10.31 6.30
N GLY A 94 2.86 10.43 6.22
CA GLY A 94 2.03 11.10 7.22
C GLY A 94 1.89 10.30 8.52
N LYS A 95 1.08 10.82 9.46
CA LYS A 95 0.81 10.16 10.75
C LYS A 95 -0.38 9.19 10.71
N GLU A 96 -1.36 9.48 9.86
CA GLU A 96 -2.66 8.79 9.86
C GLU A 96 -2.62 7.53 8.99
N TRP A 97 -2.13 7.66 7.77
CA TRP A 97 -2.09 6.59 6.76
C TRP A 97 -0.65 6.34 6.35
N SER A 98 0.17 5.87 7.29
CA SER A 98 1.62 5.73 7.09
C SER A 98 2.01 4.35 6.59
N VAL A 99 3.01 4.27 5.71
CA VAL A 99 3.69 3.00 5.37
C VAL A 99 4.70 2.55 6.44
N TYR A 100 4.94 3.39 7.46
CA TYR A 100 5.84 3.09 8.59
C TYR A 100 5.13 2.42 9.76
N VAL A 101 3.87 2.03 9.58
CA VAL A 101 3.07 1.30 10.56
C VAL A 101 2.69 -0.05 9.95
N SER A 102 2.66 -1.08 10.78
CA SER A 102 2.14 -2.39 10.38
C SER A 102 0.62 -2.28 10.26
N TRP A 103 0.08 -2.49 9.06
CA TRP A 103 -1.36 -2.52 8.81
C TRP A 103 -1.83 -3.96 8.74
N GLU A 104 -2.64 -4.37 9.70
CA GLU A 104 -3.24 -5.69 9.72
C GLU A 104 -4.67 -5.66 9.18
N LYS A 105 -5.21 -6.82 8.79
CA LYS A 105 -6.63 -6.96 8.45
C LYS A 105 -7.54 -6.41 9.56
N SER A 106 -7.17 -6.61 10.82
CA SER A 106 -7.91 -6.15 12.00
C SER A 106 -8.06 -4.62 12.02
N ASP A 107 -7.00 -3.89 11.68
CA ASP A 107 -6.98 -2.42 11.59
C ASP A 107 -7.90 -1.91 10.49
N ILE A 108 -7.82 -2.53 9.30
CA ILE A 108 -8.69 -2.18 8.17
C ILE A 108 -10.17 -2.42 8.53
N VAL A 109 -10.46 -3.56 9.18
CA VAL A 109 -11.83 -3.91 9.60
C VAL A 109 -12.33 -2.96 10.69
N LYS A 110 -11.47 -2.55 11.62
CA LYS A 110 -11.82 -1.58 12.66
C LYS A 110 -12.17 -0.22 12.07
N GLU A 111 -11.41 0.24 11.07
CA GLU A 111 -11.59 1.55 10.47
C GLU A 111 -12.80 1.61 9.52
N PHE A 112 -12.98 0.61 8.65
CA PHE A 112 -13.99 0.66 7.59
C PHE A 112 -15.19 -0.25 7.84
N GLY A 113 -15.15 -1.08 8.88
CA GLY A 113 -16.13 -2.12 9.15
C GLY A 113 -15.95 -3.35 8.26
N TYR A 114 -16.20 -4.54 8.81
CA TYR A 114 -16.04 -5.80 8.07
C TYR A 114 -16.91 -5.86 6.81
N ALA A 115 -18.15 -5.38 6.91
CA ALA A 115 -19.13 -5.39 5.82
C ALA A 115 -18.75 -4.49 4.63
N SER A 116 -17.78 -3.57 4.78
CA SER A 116 -17.28 -2.76 3.68
C SER A 116 -16.52 -3.58 2.62
N GLY A 117 -15.98 -4.75 3.01
CA GLY A 117 -15.12 -5.56 2.15
C GLY A 117 -13.78 -4.90 1.81
N GLU A 118 -13.42 -3.79 2.47
CA GLU A 118 -12.25 -2.99 2.10
C GLU A 118 -10.95 -3.81 2.13
N HIS A 119 -10.77 -4.68 3.11
CA HIS A 119 -9.62 -5.59 3.20
C HIS A 119 -9.45 -6.46 1.95
N SER A 120 -10.54 -6.95 1.36
CA SER A 120 -10.50 -7.71 0.12
C SER A 120 -10.15 -6.83 -1.07
N VAL A 121 -10.65 -5.60 -1.13
CA VAL A 121 -10.29 -4.63 -2.18
C VAL A 121 -8.79 -4.32 -2.14
N LEU A 122 -8.24 -4.11 -0.94
CA LEU A 122 -6.82 -3.80 -0.73
C LEU A 122 -5.91 -4.97 -1.13
N ARG A 123 -6.30 -6.22 -0.80
CA ARG A 123 -5.57 -7.42 -1.21
C ARG A 123 -5.61 -7.64 -2.71
N SER A 124 -6.79 -7.52 -3.32
CA SER A 124 -6.94 -7.63 -4.78
C SER A 124 -6.14 -6.55 -5.51
N LEU A 125 -6.06 -5.34 -4.96
CA LEU A 125 -5.21 -4.27 -5.50
C LEU A 125 -3.72 -4.65 -5.44
N ALA A 126 -3.25 -5.16 -4.30
CA ALA A 126 -1.87 -5.60 -4.15
C ALA A 126 -1.52 -6.76 -5.07
N GLU A 127 -2.42 -7.73 -5.21
CA GLU A 127 -2.27 -8.84 -6.15
C GLU A 127 -2.24 -8.35 -7.61
N ALA A 128 -3.06 -7.36 -7.98
CA ALA A 128 -2.97 -6.75 -9.30
C ALA A 128 -1.60 -6.10 -9.55
N ILE A 129 -1.00 -5.48 -8.53
CA ILE A 129 0.28 -4.75 -8.63
C ILE A 129 1.49 -5.70 -8.60
N LEU A 130 1.56 -6.64 -7.66
CA LEU A 130 2.72 -7.50 -7.45
C LEU A 130 2.52 -8.95 -7.94
N GLY A 131 1.28 -9.41 -8.03
CA GLY A 131 0.93 -10.80 -8.29
C GLY A 131 0.70 -11.60 -6.99
N PRO A 132 0.75 -12.94 -7.05
CA PRO A 132 0.56 -13.81 -5.88
C PRO A 132 1.51 -13.48 -4.73
N ILE A 133 1.11 -13.79 -3.48
CA ILE A 133 1.96 -13.70 -2.29
C ILE A 133 3.24 -14.52 -2.49
N GLY A 134 4.37 -14.01 -1.99
CA GLY A 134 5.72 -14.53 -2.22
C GLY A 134 6.48 -13.81 -3.35
N ASN A 135 5.79 -12.97 -4.14
CA ASN A 135 6.37 -12.17 -5.20
C ASN A 135 6.57 -10.72 -4.74
N TRP A 136 7.55 -10.50 -3.87
CA TRP A 136 8.07 -9.17 -3.57
C TRP A 136 9.27 -8.85 -4.47
N VAL A 137 9.29 -7.66 -5.08
CA VAL A 137 10.27 -7.25 -6.11
C VAL A 137 11.09 -6.03 -5.68
#